data_AF-A0A6J3EA72-F1
#
_entry.id   AF-A0A6J3EA72-F1
#
_cell.length_a   1.000
_cell.length_b   1.000
_cell.length_c   1.000
_cell.angle_alpha   90.00
_cell.angle_beta   90.00
_cell.angle_gamma   90.00
#
_symmetry.space_group_name_H-M   'P 1'
#
loop_
_entity.id
_entity.type
_entity.pdbx_description
1 polymer ?
#
loop_
_entity_poly.entity_id
_entity_poly.type
_entity_poly.pdbx_seq_one_letter_code
_entity_poly.pdbx_strand_id
1 'polypeptide(L)'
;PVVPAVTAVAAVPAVPAVAEAEDLAGRFLQLEREQSALLEELPPFGAPVSHVYRPLDYAWEPHRHFVRRYCRGPKRVLFLGMNPGPFGMAQNGVPFGETRHVREWLGVRGWVGKPRNEHPKRPVLGWECRRAEVSGARFWGLFRSLCPDPRGFFRHCFVHNHCPLLFLAPSGRNLAPAELPPTQRAPLLALCDRALARAVELLGVGLVIGVGGYAQQRARKALGAAGLPVRVESIPHPSPRSARANRGWEEEAKAKLGELGVLELLQGGDLGDSEESTDALTANPVAAGFISLAEQPIGNGSIQQKVSSMVDK
;
A
#
# COMPACT_ATOMS: atom_id res chain seq x y z
N PRO A 1 46.35 14.27 7.49
CA PRO A 1 45.19 13.55 6.90
C PRO A 1 43.92 13.82 7.73
N VAL A 2 43.02 14.68 7.23
CA VAL A 2 41.76 15.03 7.90
C VAL A 2 40.61 14.51 7.06
N VAL A 3 39.71 13.73 7.67
CA VAL A 3 38.51 13.19 7.02
C VAL A 3 37.43 14.28 7.05
N PRO A 4 36.78 14.63 5.93
CA PRO A 4 35.70 15.62 5.95
C PRO A 4 34.45 15.04 6.62
N ALA A 5 33.80 15.85 7.45
CA ALA A 5 32.58 15.45 8.15
C ALA A 5 31.41 15.24 7.18
N VAL A 6 30.57 14.25 7.48
CA VAL A 6 29.33 13.98 6.74
C VAL A 6 28.35 15.13 7.00
N THR A 7 28.09 15.96 5.98
CA THR A 7 27.06 17.00 6.05
C THR A 7 25.69 16.37 6.21
N ALA A 8 24.96 16.79 7.26
CA ALA A 8 23.60 16.34 7.51
C ALA A 8 22.69 16.67 6.32
N VAL A 9 21.86 15.70 5.91
CA VAL A 9 20.84 15.90 4.89
C VAL A 9 19.79 16.86 5.46
N ALA A 10 19.62 18.02 4.83
CA ALA A 10 18.64 19.01 5.25
C ALA A 10 17.21 18.43 5.22
N ALA A 11 16.39 18.82 6.21
CA ALA A 11 14.98 18.45 6.22
C ALA A 11 14.26 19.06 5.00
N VAL A 12 13.52 18.22 4.28
CA VAL A 12 12.74 18.64 3.11
C VAL A 12 11.59 19.56 3.58
N PRO A 13 11.37 20.74 2.96
CA PRO A 13 10.26 21.61 3.33
C PRO A 13 8.92 20.93 3.06
N ALA A 14 7.96 21.12 3.97
CA ALA A 14 6.63 20.53 3.84
C ALA A 14 5.88 21.13 2.64
N VAL A 15 5.38 20.26 1.75
CA VAL A 15 4.43 20.64 0.70
C VAL A 15 3.16 21.17 1.38
N PRO A 16 2.58 22.30 0.94
CA PRO A 16 1.39 22.87 1.58
C PRO A 16 0.23 21.87 1.55
N ALA A 17 -0.29 21.53 2.74
CA ALA A 17 -1.34 20.55 2.90
C ALA A 17 -2.68 21.08 2.35
N VAL A 18 -3.12 20.51 1.22
CA VAL A 18 -4.56 20.43 0.93
C VAL A 18 -5.14 19.43 1.93
N ALA A 19 -6.13 19.84 2.72
CA ALA A 19 -6.58 19.08 3.90
C ALA A 19 -7.23 17.72 3.56
N GLU A 20 -6.38 16.69 3.42
CA GLU A 20 -6.74 15.29 3.19
C GLU A 20 -6.49 14.44 4.48
N ALA A 21 -7.06 14.80 5.64
CA ALA A 21 -7.17 13.87 6.77
C ALA A 21 -8.17 14.29 7.88
N GLU A 22 -9.34 13.66 7.88
CA GLU A 22 -10.01 13.22 9.13
C GLU A 22 -10.19 11.69 9.17
N ASP A 23 -10.13 11.02 8.01
CA ASP A 23 -10.40 9.58 7.84
C ASP A 23 -9.21 8.79 7.23
N LEU A 24 -9.33 7.46 7.25
CA LEU A 24 -8.31 6.54 6.72
C LEU A 24 -8.00 6.79 5.23
N ALA A 25 -9.02 7.03 4.41
CA ALA A 25 -8.85 7.26 2.99
C ALA A 25 -8.10 8.55 2.69
N GLY A 26 -8.36 9.64 3.44
CA GLY A 26 -7.57 10.87 3.34
C GLY A 26 -6.10 10.64 3.70
N ARG A 27 -5.84 10.00 4.85
CA ARG A 27 -4.47 9.68 5.28
C ARG A 27 -3.69 8.84 4.25
N PHE A 28 -4.38 7.94 3.54
CA PHE A 28 -3.76 7.13 2.47
C PHE A 28 -3.43 7.99 1.23
N LEU A 29 -4.34 8.85 0.81
CA LEU A 29 -4.12 9.77 -0.32
C LEU A 29 -3.03 10.81 -0.02
N GLN A 30 -2.95 11.28 1.23
CA GLN A 30 -1.90 12.17 1.70
C GLN A 30 -0.52 11.48 1.64
N LEU A 31 -0.43 10.20 2.03
CA LEU A 31 0.78 9.39 1.89
C LEU A 31 1.19 9.24 0.41
N GLU A 32 0.25 8.99 -0.51
CA GLU A 32 0.53 8.91 -1.95
C GLU A 32 0.95 10.26 -2.54
N ARG A 33 0.44 11.39 -2.03
CA ARG A 33 0.91 12.74 -2.39
C ARG A 33 2.32 13.03 -1.89
N GLU A 34 2.64 12.67 -0.66
CA GLU A 34 4.00 12.76 -0.11
C GLU A 34 4.99 11.88 -0.90
N GLN A 35 4.59 10.65 -1.25
CA GLN A 35 5.39 9.77 -2.11
C GLN A 35 5.61 10.43 -3.49
N SER A 36 4.57 10.97 -4.10
CA SER A 36 4.64 11.57 -5.45
C SER A 36 5.55 12.80 -5.46
N ALA A 37 5.47 13.67 -4.44
CA ALA A 37 6.37 14.81 -4.29
C ALA A 37 7.85 14.36 -4.13
N LEU A 38 8.13 13.38 -3.26
CA LEU A 38 9.49 12.87 -3.09
C LEU A 38 10.03 12.16 -4.35
N LEU A 39 9.15 11.60 -5.18
CA LEU A 39 9.50 11.04 -6.50
C LEU A 39 9.68 12.12 -7.58
N GLU A 40 9.18 13.33 -7.37
CA GLU A 40 9.44 14.50 -8.22
C GLU A 40 10.84 15.07 -8.00
N GLU A 41 11.34 15.06 -6.76
CA GLU A 41 12.70 15.51 -6.39
C GLU A 41 13.84 14.55 -6.82
N LEU A 42 13.52 13.40 -7.43
CA LEU A 42 14.53 12.51 -7.97
C LEU A 42 15.23 13.12 -9.19
N PRO A 43 16.56 12.94 -9.35
CA PRO A 43 17.26 13.32 -10.57
C PRO A 43 16.59 12.72 -11.82
N PRO A 44 16.55 13.46 -12.95
CA PRO A 44 15.90 12.98 -14.18
C PRO A 44 16.38 11.60 -14.62
N PHE A 45 15.43 10.72 -14.92
CA PHE A 45 15.71 9.36 -15.40
C PHE A 45 16.34 9.40 -16.80
N GLY A 46 17.63 9.07 -16.88
CA GLY A 46 18.36 8.94 -18.15
C GLY A 46 18.14 7.60 -18.86
N ALA A 47 18.92 7.34 -19.91
CA ALA A 47 18.84 6.12 -20.70
C ALA A 47 18.84 4.83 -19.83
N PRO A 48 18.01 3.82 -20.15
CA PRO A 48 17.20 3.68 -21.36
C PRO A 48 15.81 4.36 -21.26
N VAL A 49 15.52 5.13 -20.20
CA VAL A 49 14.25 5.87 -20.07
C VAL A 49 14.23 7.03 -21.05
N SER A 50 13.05 7.29 -21.61
CA SER A 50 12.76 8.44 -22.49
C SER A 50 11.53 9.23 -22.04
N HIS A 51 10.55 8.55 -21.43
CA HIS A 51 9.34 9.16 -20.89
C HIS A 51 9.02 8.50 -19.56
N VAL A 52 8.53 9.29 -18.61
CA VAL A 52 8.02 8.86 -17.31
C VAL A 52 6.58 9.37 -17.18
N TYR A 53 5.62 8.49 -16.96
CA TYR A 53 4.24 8.89 -16.67
C TYR A 53 3.95 8.74 -15.17
N ARG A 54 3.21 9.71 -14.63
CA ARG A 54 2.74 9.77 -13.24
C ARG A 54 1.20 9.76 -13.21
N PRO A 55 0.55 8.58 -13.18
CA PRO A 55 -0.91 8.49 -13.19
C PRO A 55 -1.55 9.13 -11.94
N LEU A 56 -0.83 9.22 -10.82
CA LEU A 56 -1.30 9.92 -9.62
C LEU A 56 -1.32 11.45 -9.77
N ASP A 57 -0.74 12.00 -10.84
CA ASP A 57 -0.89 13.41 -11.20
C ASP A 57 -2.10 13.60 -12.13
N TYR A 58 -2.04 13.02 -13.34
CA TYR A 58 -3.02 13.30 -14.40
C TYR A 58 -4.30 12.46 -14.31
N ALA A 59 -4.32 11.35 -13.57
CA ALA A 59 -5.50 10.55 -13.29
C ALA A 59 -5.83 10.57 -11.78
N TRP A 60 -5.53 11.68 -11.10
CA TRP A 60 -5.78 11.82 -9.67
C TRP A 60 -7.25 11.71 -9.30
N GLU A 61 -8.18 12.30 -10.05
CA GLU A 61 -9.61 12.26 -9.73
C GLU A 61 -10.17 10.82 -9.63
N PRO A 62 -10.01 9.94 -10.64
CA PRO A 62 -10.49 8.57 -10.53
C PRO A 62 -9.71 7.74 -9.53
N HIS A 63 -8.41 7.99 -9.36
CA HIS A 63 -7.62 7.35 -8.31
C HIS A 63 -8.15 7.71 -6.91
N ARG A 64 -8.35 9.02 -6.63
CA ARG A 64 -8.95 9.53 -5.40
C ARG A 64 -10.36 8.97 -5.17
N HIS A 65 -11.18 8.91 -6.21
CA HIS A 65 -12.51 8.31 -6.12
C HIS A 65 -12.44 6.81 -5.79
N PHE A 66 -11.50 6.05 -6.37
CA PHE A 66 -11.24 4.66 -6.02
C PHE A 66 -10.85 4.50 -4.53
N VAL A 67 -9.86 5.27 -4.04
CA VAL A 67 -9.44 5.20 -2.63
C VAL A 67 -10.56 5.60 -1.69
N ARG A 68 -11.24 6.74 -1.91
CA ARG A 68 -12.37 7.21 -1.07
C ARG A 68 -13.55 6.24 -1.03
N ARG A 69 -13.76 5.47 -2.12
CA ARG A 69 -14.84 4.48 -2.22
C ARG A 69 -14.53 3.19 -1.46
N TYR A 70 -13.26 2.75 -1.42
CA TYR A 70 -12.88 1.41 -0.99
C TYR A 70 -11.93 1.35 0.23
N CYS A 71 -11.19 2.42 0.53
CA CYS A 71 -10.30 2.54 1.69
C CYS A 71 -11.01 3.11 2.94
N ARG A 72 -12.26 2.66 3.19
CA ARG A 72 -13.14 3.20 4.24
C ARG A 72 -12.91 2.64 5.66
N GLY A 73 -11.95 1.75 5.82
CA GLY A 73 -11.64 1.05 7.07
C GLY A 73 -10.42 0.13 6.86
N PRO A 74 -9.83 -0.39 7.96
CA PRO A 74 -8.61 -1.19 7.93
C PRO A 74 -8.75 -2.42 7.04
N LYS A 75 -7.61 -2.97 6.62
CA LYS A 75 -7.51 -4.03 5.61
C LYS A 75 -6.68 -5.17 6.16
N ARG A 76 -7.20 -6.40 6.08
CA ARG A 76 -6.46 -7.61 6.47
C ARG A 76 -5.42 -7.97 5.41
N VAL A 77 -5.74 -7.75 4.13
CA VAL A 77 -4.94 -8.18 2.98
C VAL A 77 -4.64 -7.02 2.02
N LEU A 78 -3.37 -6.85 1.63
CA LEU A 78 -2.96 -5.93 0.57
C LEU A 78 -2.41 -6.71 -0.63
N PHE A 79 -3.07 -6.62 -1.77
CA PHE A 79 -2.54 -7.07 -3.05
C PHE A 79 -1.59 -6.01 -3.61
N LEU A 80 -0.33 -6.39 -3.83
CA LEU A 80 0.73 -5.49 -4.28
C LEU A 80 1.16 -5.82 -5.71
N GLY A 81 0.91 -4.89 -6.63
CA GLY A 81 1.50 -4.89 -7.96
C GLY A 81 2.88 -4.21 -7.99
N MET A 82 3.59 -4.35 -9.11
CA MET A 82 4.91 -3.74 -9.31
C MET A 82 4.80 -2.23 -9.61
N ASN A 83 4.20 -1.89 -10.75
CA ASN A 83 4.01 -0.53 -11.22
C ASN A 83 2.89 -0.49 -12.29
N PRO A 84 2.38 0.70 -12.69
CA PRO A 84 1.35 0.83 -13.71
C PRO A 84 1.64 0.06 -15.00
N GLY A 85 0.62 -0.57 -15.57
CA GLY A 85 0.64 -1.00 -16.96
C GLY A 85 0.14 0.13 -17.89
N PRO A 86 0.60 0.17 -19.16
CA PRO A 86 0.34 1.28 -20.08
C PRO A 86 -1.10 1.38 -20.59
N PHE A 87 -1.95 0.36 -20.36
CA PHE A 87 -3.34 0.32 -20.85
C PHE A 87 -4.38 0.17 -19.72
N GLY A 88 -3.93 0.05 -18.47
CA GLY A 88 -4.76 -0.01 -17.28
C GLY A 88 -4.54 1.21 -16.37
N MET A 89 -3.74 1.07 -15.32
CA MET A 89 -3.51 2.16 -14.35
C MET A 89 -3.00 3.46 -15.00
N ALA A 90 -2.19 3.39 -16.05
CA ALA A 90 -1.75 4.58 -16.79
C ALA A 90 -2.86 5.28 -17.61
N GLN A 91 -4.07 4.70 -17.67
CA GLN A 91 -5.24 5.24 -18.37
C GLN A 91 -6.33 5.73 -17.41
N ASN A 92 -6.34 5.30 -16.14
CA ASN A 92 -7.43 5.63 -15.20
C ASN A 92 -7.03 5.73 -13.72
N GLY A 93 -5.74 5.63 -13.39
CA GLY A 93 -5.24 5.77 -12.02
C GLY A 93 -5.49 4.58 -11.09
N VAL A 94 -6.25 3.55 -11.49
CA VAL A 94 -6.56 2.40 -10.61
C VAL A 94 -5.53 1.27 -10.79
N PRO A 95 -4.96 0.70 -9.71
CA PRO A 95 -4.07 -0.47 -9.78
C PRO A 95 -4.71 -1.65 -10.54
N PHE A 96 -3.94 -2.32 -11.41
CA PHE A 96 -4.45 -3.34 -12.34
C PHE A 96 -5.67 -2.88 -13.18
N GLY A 97 -5.86 -1.56 -13.34
CA GLY A 97 -7.15 -0.99 -13.73
C GLY A 97 -7.50 -1.17 -15.20
N GLU A 98 -7.90 -2.35 -15.65
CA GLU A 98 -8.50 -2.51 -16.97
C GLU A 98 -9.81 -1.69 -17.06
N THR A 99 -9.90 -0.82 -18.07
CA THR A 99 -10.91 0.24 -18.17
C THR A 99 -12.35 -0.24 -17.99
N ARG A 100 -12.71 -1.40 -18.56
CA ARG A 100 -14.06 -1.95 -18.44
C ARG A 100 -14.38 -2.33 -16.99
N HIS A 101 -13.53 -3.11 -16.33
CA HIS A 101 -13.73 -3.47 -14.92
C HIS A 101 -13.75 -2.24 -13.99
N VAL A 102 -12.86 -1.27 -14.24
CA VAL A 102 -12.79 -0.03 -13.46
C VAL A 102 -14.08 0.79 -13.56
N ARG A 103 -14.64 0.91 -14.77
CA ARG A 103 -15.87 1.67 -15.03
C ARG A 103 -17.14 0.93 -14.62
N GLU A 104 -17.27 -0.35 -14.99
CA GLU A 104 -18.54 -1.09 -14.92
C GLU A 104 -18.71 -1.88 -13.61
N TRP A 105 -17.61 -2.37 -13.01
CA TRP A 105 -17.68 -3.14 -11.77
C TRP A 105 -17.22 -2.34 -10.54
N LEU A 106 -16.03 -1.70 -10.61
CA LEU A 106 -15.57 -0.80 -9.53
C LEU A 106 -16.36 0.53 -9.50
N GLY A 107 -17.07 0.87 -10.58
CA GLY A 107 -17.89 2.09 -10.65
C GLY A 107 -17.08 3.38 -10.49
N VAL A 108 -15.79 3.36 -10.84
CA VAL A 108 -14.89 4.51 -10.65
C VAL A 108 -15.11 5.54 -11.74
N ARG A 109 -15.06 6.82 -11.36
CA ARG A 109 -15.31 8.00 -12.22
C ARG A 109 -14.34 9.11 -11.84
N GLY A 110 -14.13 10.05 -12.76
CA GLY A 110 -13.26 11.21 -12.60
C GLY A 110 -12.65 11.59 -13.96
N TRP A 111 -12.15 12.82 -14.09
CA TRP A 111 -11.42 13.26 -15.27
C TRP A 111 -10.03 12.62 -15.34
N VAL A 112 -9.54 12.40 -16.56
CA VAL A 112 -8.18 11.93 -16.83
C VAL A 112 -7.53 12.90 -17.81
N GLY A 113 -6.49 13.57 -17.33
CA GLY A 113 -5.63 14.45 -18.13
C GLY A 113 -4.51 13.70 -18.85
N LYS A 114 -3.46 14.45 -19.18
CA LYS A 114 -2.31 13.98 -19.96
C LYS A 114 -1.00 14.05 -19.17
N PRO A 115 -0.04 13.13 -19.39
CA PRO A 115 1.32 13.31 -18.91
C PRO A 115 1.99 14.49 -19.63
N ARG A 116 2.89 15.23 -18.96
CA ARG A 116 3.57 16.41 -19.52
C ARG A 116 4.33 16.13 -20.83
N ASN A 117 4.88 14.93 -20.97
CA ASN A 117 5.53 14.44 -22.19
C ASN A 117 4.93 13.08 -22.56
N GLU A 118 4.10 13.04 -23.60
CA GLU A 118 3.39 11.84 -24.04
C GLU A 118 4.11 11.16 -25.21
N HIS A 119 4.51 9.91 -25.02
CA HIS A 119 5.14 9.12 -26.08
C HIS A 119 4.09 8.76 -27.15
N PRO A 120 4.28 9.08 -28.45
CA PRO A 120 3.25 8.91 -29.49
C PRO A 120 2.64 7.50 -29.62
N LYS A 121 3.45 6.44 -29.40
CA LYS A 121 2.97 5.03 -29.39
C LYS A 121 2.25 4.60 -28.09
N ARG A 122 2.14 5.46 -27.09
CA ARG A 122 1.55 5.20 -25.75
C ARG A 122 0.72 6.39 -25.27
N PRO A 123 -0.30 6.84 -26.02
CA PRO A 123 -1.16 7.92 -25.56
C PRO A 123 -1.98 7.49 -24.34
N VAL A 124 -2.22 8.42 -23.43
CA VAL A 124 -3.23 8.34 -22.37
C VAL A 124 -4.55 8.81 -22.99
N LEU A 125 -5.45 7.87 -23.24
CA LEU A 125 -6.78 8.09 -23.81
C LEU A 125 -7.88 8.09 -22.74
N GLY A 126 -7.51 7.97 -21.45
CA GLY A 126 -8.48 7.94 -20.38
C GLY A 126 -9.45 6.78 -20.51
N TRP A 127 -10.72 7.07 -20.27
CA TRP A 127 -11.85 6.15 -20.46
C TRP A 127 -12.09 5.70 -21.91
N GLU A 128 -11.50 6.37 -22.89
CA GLU A 128 -11.60 6.03 -24.32
C GLU A 128 -10.55 5.00 -24.75
N CYS A 129 -9.65 4.58 -23.85
CA CYS A 129 -8.68 3.52 -24.14
C CYS A 129 -9.39 2.19 -24.45
N ARG A 130 -9.51 1.88 -25.76
CA ARG A 130 -10.10 0.62 -26.28
C ARG A 130 -9.20 -0.61 -26.12
N ARG A 131 -7.97 -0.44 -25.60
CA ARG A 131 -7.00 -1.53 -25.43
C ARG A 131 -7.19 -2.16 -24.06
N ALA A 132 -7.63 -3.41 -24.01
CA ALA A 132 -7.70 -4.16 -22.77
C ALA A 132 -6.30 -4.42 -22.18
N GLU A 133 -6.10 -4.08 -20.91
CA GLU A 133 -4.94 -4.56 -20.15
C GLU A 133 -5.22 -5.99 -19.66
N VAL A 134 -4.69 -6.99 -20.35
CA VAL A 134 -4.92 -8.42 -20.07
C VAL A 134 -4.63 -8.79 -18.61
N SER A 135 -3.58 -8.21 -18.01
CA SER A 135 -3.25 -8.42 -16.59
C SER A 135 -4.37 -7.93 -15.67
N GLY A 136 -4.92 -6.75 -15.94
CA GLY A 136 -6.02 -6.15 -15.20
C GLY A 136 -7.35 -6.86 -15.41
N ALA A 137 -7.64 -7.25 -16.66
CA ALA A 137 -8.83 -8.01 -17.03
C ALA A 137 -8.91 -9.35 -16.26
N ARG A 138 -7.78 -10.06 -16.17
CA ARG A 138 -7.66 -11.30 -15.39
C ARG A 138 -7.80 -11.04 -13.89
N PHE A 139 -7.04 -10.07 -13.36
CA PHE A 139 -7.04 -9.74 -11.93
C PHE A 139 -8.43 -9.34 -11.41
N TRP A 140 -9.07 -8.35 -12.03
CA TRP A 140 -10.41 -7.92 -11.63
C TRP A 140 -11.52 -8.87 -12.07
N GLY A 141 -11.32 -9.65 -13.14
CA GLY A 141 -12.23 -10.72 -13.54
C GLY A 141 -12.37 -11.80 -12.47
N LEU A 142 -11.25 -12.24 -11.88
CA LEU A 142 -11.23 -13.16 -10.74
C LEU A 142 -11.98 -12.59 -9.52
N PHE A 143 -11.65 -11.38 -9.07
CA PHE A 143 -12.32 -10.84 -7.88
C PHE A 143 -13.78 -10.46 -8.14
N ARG A 144 -14.18 -10.21 -9.39
CA ARG A 144 -15.59 -10.08 -9.79
C ARG A 144 -16.33 -11.42 -9.80
N SER A 145 -15.68 -12.54 -10.15
CA SER A 145 -16.31 -13.87 -10.11
C SER A 145 -16.46 -14.38 -8.67
N LEU A 146 -15.50 -14.06 -7.79
CA LEU A 146 -15.57 -14.35 -6.35
C LEU A 146 -16.51 -13.39 -5.57
N CYS A 147 -16.56 -12.11 -5.96
CA CYS A 147 -17.34 -11.08 -5.27
C CYS A 147 -18.14 -10.23 -6.29
N PRO A 148 -19.42 -10.56 -6.56
CA PRO A 148 -20.23 -9.80 -7.51
C PRO A 148 -20.37 -8.31 -7.18
N ASP A 149 -20.53 -7.94 -5.91
CA ASP A 149 -20.32 -6.55 -5.43
C ASP A 149 -18.84 -6.37 -5.01
N PRO A 150 -18.09 -5.41 -5.58
CA PRO A 150 -16.71 -5.13 -5.16
C PRO A 150 -16.57 -4.82 -3.67
N ARG A 151 -17.62 -4.35 -2.99
CA ARG A 151 -17.60 -4.13 -1.52
C ARG A 151 -17.26 -5.41 -0.74
N GLY A 152 -17.62 -6.60 -1.23
CA GLY A 152 -17.25 -7.87 -0.61
C GLY A 152 -15.74 -8.05 -0.55
N PHE A 153 -15.06 -7.81 -1.67
CA PHE A 153 -13.60 -7.80 -1.74
C PHE A 153 -12.98 -6.69 -0.87
N PHE A 154 -13.45 -5.45 -1.03
CA PHE A 154 -12.88 -4.30 -0.32
C PHE A 154 -13.24 -4.20 1.17
N ARG A 155 -14.09 -5.09 1.71
CA ARG A 155 -14.29 -5.24 3.17
C ARG A 155 -12.96 -5.52 3.85
N HIS A 156 -12.22 -6.51 3.35
CA HIS A 156 -10.98 -7.00 3.95
C HIS A 156 -9.73 -6.72 3.11
N CYS A 157 -9.87 -6.58 1.79
CA CYS A 157 -8.75 -6.47 0.86
C CYS A 157 -8.57 -5.05 0.33
N PHE A 158 -7.34 -4.71 -0.08
CA PHE A 158 -7.06 -3.53 -0.89
C PHE A 158 -5.99 -3.84 -1.94
N VAL A 159 -5.82 -2.95 -2.92
CA VAL A 159 -4.89 -3.16 -4.04
C VAL A 159 -4.09 -1.88 -4.28
N HIS A 160 -2.77 -2.01 -4.39
CA HIS A 160 -1.84 -0.90 -4.60
C HIS A 160 -0.65 -1.35 -5.46
N ASN A 161 0.16 -0.41 -5.94
CA ASN A 161 1.40 -0.69 -6.68
C ASN A 161 2.59 -0.19 -5.85
N HIS A 162 3.67 -0.97 -5.77
CA HIS A 162 4.90 -0.54 -5.06
C HIS A 162 5.44 0.79 -5.61
N CYS A 163 5.47 0.94 -6.93
CA CYS A 163 5.92 2.15 -7.60
C CYS A 163 4.76 2.75 -8.44
N PRO A 164 4.39 4.03 -8.24
CA PRO A 164 3.32 4.66 -9.02
C PRO A 164 3.78 5.10 -10.44
N LEU A 165 5.05 4.93 -10.81
CA LEU A 165 5.61 5.44 -12.06
C LEU A 165 5.59 4.41 -13.21
N LEU A 166 5.28 4.86 -14.41
CA LEU A 166 5.44 4.10 -15.67
C LEU A 166 6.69 4.63 -16.41
N PHE A 167 7.60 3.74 -16.81
CA PHE A 167 8.80 4.09 -17.56
C PHE A 167 8.74 3.55 -18.99
N LEU A 168 9.07 4.39 -19.98
CA LEU A 168 9.05 4.01 -21.40
C LEU A 168 10.42 4.26 -22.05
N ALA A 169 10.90 3.27 -22.80
CA ALA A 169 12.03 3.39 -23.71
C ALA A 169 11.64 4.19 -24.98
N PRO A 170 12.60 4.71 -25.77
CA PRO A 170 12.33 5.48 -27.00
C PRO A 170 11.46 4.78 -28.07
N SER A 171 11.33 3.46 -27.99
CA SER A 171 10.45 2.65 -28.85
C SER A 171 8.99 2.59 -28.37
N GLY A 172 8.67 3.18 -27.22
CA GLY A 172 7.41 3.02 -26.48
C GLY A 172 7.34 1.70 -25.71
N ARG A 173 8.43 0.93 -25.62
CA ARG A 173 8.48 -0.30 -24.82
C ARG A 173 8.43 0.06 -23.34
N ASN A 174 7.56 -0.62 -22.59
CA ASN A 174 7.55 -0.52 -21.13
C ASN A 174 8.86 -1.04 -20.54
N LEU A 175 9.42 -0.28 -19.61
CA LEU A 175 10.55 -0.65 -18.76
C LEU A 175 10.01 -0.94 -17.35
N ALA A 176 10.25 -2.14 -16.83
CA ALA A 176 10.02 -2.43 -15.41
C ALA A 176 11.06 -1.68 -14.55
N PRO A 177 10.77 -1.35 -13.27
CA PRO A 177 11.77 -0.77 -12.35
C PRO A 177 13.05 -1.60 -12.23
N ALA A 178 12.98 -2.92 -12.45
CA ALA A 178 14.15 -3.81 -12.51
C ALA A 178 15.11 -3.50 -13.67
N GLU A 179 14.59 -2.99 -14.81
CA GLU A 179 15.37 -2.66 -16.02
C GLU A 179 16.07 -1.30 -15.93
N LEU A 180 15.83 -0.52 -14.87
CA LEU A 180 16.47 0.78 -14.68
C LEU A 180 17.92 0.63 -14.20
N PRO A 181 18.84 1.54 -14.61
CA PRO A 181 20.22 1.55 -14.13
C PRO A 181 20.30 1.60 -12.60
N PRO A 182 21.24 0.89 -11.95
CA PRO A 182 21.30 0.82 -10.48
C PRO A 182 21.27 2.17 -9.76
N THR A 183 21.94 3.18 -10.32
CA THR A 183 22.02 4.56 -9.79
C THR A 183 20.66 5.29 -9.78
N GLN A 184 19.78 5.00 -10.74
CA GLN A 184 18.41 5.55 -10.79
C GLN A 184 17.43 4.66 -10.00
N ARG A 185 17.64 3.34 -10.07
CA ARG A 185 16.77 2.33 -9.46
C ARG A 185 16.83 2.31 -7.94
N ALA A 186 18.02 2.46 -7.34
CA ALA A 186 18.19 2.42 -5.89
C ALA A 186 17.40 3.51 -5.14
N PRO A 187 17.54 4.82 -5.46
CA PRO A 187 16.79 5.87 -4.76
C PRO A 187 15.28 5.79 -5.02
N LEU A 188 14.86 5.47 -6.25
CA LEU A 188 13.46 5.19 -6.59
C LEU A 188 12.85 4.11 -5.68
N LEU A 189 13.50 2.94 -5.61
CA LEU A 189 12.96 1.83 -4.83
C LEU A 189 13.03 2.10 -3.32
N ALA A 190 14.00 2.87 -2.83
CA ALA A 190 14.05 3.28 -1.42
C ALA A 190 12.86 4.17 -1.03
N LEU A 191 12.44 5.11 -1.89
CA LEU A 191 11.24 5.91 -1.67
C LEU A 191 9.96 5.05 -1.68
N CYS A 192 9.84 4.16 -2.66
CA CYS A 192 8.71 3.24 -2.76
C CYS A 192 8.63 2.23 -1.60
N ASP A 193 9.77 1.74 -1.10
CA ASP A 193 9.83 0.87 0.09
C ASP A 193 9.30 1.58 1.34
N ARG A 194 9.71 2.84 1.57
CA ARG A 194 9.23 3.64 2.71
C ARG A 194 7.73 3.95 2.62
N ALA A 195 7.25 4.29 1.42
CA ALA A 195 5.81 4.51 1.20
C ALA A 195 5.00 3.23 1.44
N LEU A 196 5.47 2.07 0.94
CA LEU A 196 4.82 0.78 1.18
C LEU A 196 4.73 0.43 2.67
N ALA A 197 5.82 0.62 3.44
CA ALA A 197 5.82 0.34 4.87
C ALA A 197 4.78 1.19 5.62
N ARG A 198 4.78 2.51 5.38
CA ARG A 198 3.78 3.44 5.94
C ARG A 198 2.35 3.09 5.51
N ALA A 199 2.15 2.63 4.28
CA ALA A 199 0.83 2.25 3.77
C ALA A 199 0.31 0.94 4.41
N VAL A 200 1.19 -0.04 4.61
CA VAL A 200 0.86 -1.31 5.29
C VAL A 200 0.52 -1.07 6.76
N GLU A 201 1.29 -0.25 7.46
CA GLU A 201 1.03 0.19 8.83
C GLU A 201 -0.29 0.97 8.94
N LEU A 202 -0.49 1.99 8.10
CA LEU A 202 -1.71 2.81 8.08
C LEU A 202 -2.99 1.98 7.86
N LEU A 203 -2.92 0.98 6.99
CA LEU A 203 -4.06 0.11 6.68
C LEU A 203 -4.28 -1.00 7.72
N GLY A 204 -3.34 -1.27 8.63
CA GLY A 204 -3.42 -2.38 9.58
C GLY A 204 -3.30 -3.77 8.94
N VAL A 205 -2.47 -3.90 7.89
CA VAL A 205 -2.40 -5.12 7.07
C VAL A 205 -1.55 -6.21 7.70
N GLY A 206 -2.17 -7.37 7.96
CA GLY A 206 -1.48 -8.58 8.42
C GLY A 206 -0.89 -9.45 7.31
N LEU A 207 -1.42 -9.38 6.09
CA LEU A 207 -0.97 -10.17 4.93
C LEU A 207 -0.77 -9.30 3.67
N VAL A 208 0.44 -9.27 3.13
CA VAL A 208 0.75 -8.68 1.82
C VAL A 208 0.94 -9.78 0.79
N ILE A 209 0.17 -9.73 -0.31
CA ILE A 209 0.25 -10.68 -1.42
C ILE A 209 0.86 -9.98 -2.63
N GLY A 210 2.12 -10.31 -2.92
CA GLY A 210 2.78 -9.86 -4.15
C GLY A 210 2.17 -10.53 -5.37
N VAL A 211 1.67 -9.74 -6.32
CA VAL A 211 1.18 -10.24 -7.61
C VAL A 211 2.39 -10.50 -8.51
N GLY A 212 2.94 -11.70 -8.39
CA GLY A 212 4.21 -12.12 -8.97
C GLY A 212 5.43 -11.91 -8.05
N GLY A 213 6.47 -12.71 -8.28
CA GLY A 213 7.64 -12.80 -7.42
C GLY A 213 8.42 -11.49 -7.21
N TYR A 214 8.43 -10.56 -8.18
CA TYR A 214 9.06 -9.25 -7.99
C TYR A 214 8.39 -8.46 -6.86
N ALA A 215 7.06 -8.31 -6.89
CA ALA A 215 6.33 -7.57 -5.88
C ALA A 215 6.46 -8.22 -4.50
N GLN A 216 6.43 -9.55 -4.42
CA GLN A 216 6.68 -10.30 -3.19
C GLN A 216 8.07 -10.04 -2.61
N GLN A 217 9.12 -10.15 -3.42
CA GLN A 217 10.50 -9.90 -2.97
C GLN A 217 10.71 -8.46 -2.53
N ARG A 218 10.08 -7.48 -3.22
CA ARG A 218 10.11 -6.08 -2.81
C ARG A 218 9.38 -5.85 -1.49
N ALA A 219 8.18 -6.39 -1.31
CA ALA A 219 7.45 -6.32 -0.06
C ALA A 219 8.24 -6.96 1.12
N ARG A 220 8.77 -8.17 0.94
CA ARG A 220 9.62 -8.83 1.95
C ARG A 220 10.80 -7.96 2.37
N LYS A 221 11.50 -7.35 1.41
CA LYS A 221 12.62 -6.46 1.71
C LYS A 221 12.16 -5.20 2.46
N ALA A 222 11.14 -4.50 1.94
CA ALA A 222 10.69 -3.23 2.48
C ALA A 222 10.15 -3.36 3.91
N LEU A 223 9.28 -4.36 4.14
CA LEU A 223 8.61 -4.56 5.42
C LEU A 223 9.56 -5.16 6.47
N GLY A 224 10.43 -6.08 6.07
CA GLY A 224 11.48 -6.60 6.94
C GLY A 224 12.50 -5.54 7.36
N ALA A 225 12.89 -4.63 6.46
CA ALA A 225 13.76 -3.50 6.79
C ALA A 225 13.08 -2.44 7.67
N ALA A 226 11.74 -2.39 7.68
CA ALA A 226 10.94 -1.55 8.57
C ALA A 226 10.58 -2.25 9.90
N GLY A 227 10.96 -3.51 10.10
CA GLY A 227 10.64 -4.29 11.30
C GLY A 227 9.15 -4.65 11.44
N LEU A 228 8.34 -4.54 10.38
CA LEU A 228 6.90 -4.77 10.43
C LEU A 228 6.57 -6.28 10.43
N PRO A 229 5.85 -6.81 11.44
CA PRO A 229 5.55 -8.24 11.60
C PRO A 229 4.41 -8.69 10.68
N VAL A 230 4.58 -8.53 9.36
CA VAL A 230 3.55 -8.73 8.34
C VAL A 230 3.90 -9.92 7.47
N ARG A 231 2.95 -10.86 7.29
CA ARG A 231 3.14 -12.03 6.44
C ARG A 231 3.23 -11.58 4.97
N VAL A 232 4.21 -12.08 4.21
CA VAL A 232 4.37 -11.71 2.79
C VAL A 232 4.42 -12.93 1.88
N GLU A 233 3.40 -13.05 1.04
CA GLU A 233 3.15 -14.19 0.16
C GLU A 233 3.05 -13.74 -1.31
N SER A 234 2.76 -14.67 -2.22
CA SER A 234 2.52 -14.35 -3.62
C SER A 234 1.43 -15.19 -4.27
N ILE A 235 0.77 -14.58 -5.24
CA ILE A 235 0.05 -15.27 -6.30
C ILE A 235 0.82 -15.09 -7.63
N PRO A 236 0.58 -15.95 -8.64
CA PRO A 236 1.20 -15.79 -9.96
C PRO A 236 0.82 -14.45 -10.60
N HIS A 237 1.68 -13.86 -11.43
CA HIS A 237 1.33 -12.64 -12.16
C HIS A 237 0.43 -12.95 -13.38
N PRO A 238 -0.70 -12.25 -13.59
CA PRO A 238 -1.63 -12.48 -14.71
C PRO A 238 -1.10 -12.11 -16.11
N SER A 239 0.21 -11.87 -16.27
CA SER A 239 0.75 -11.27 -17.50
C SER A 239 0.68 -12.25 -18.68
N PRO A 240 0.23 -11.81 -19.88
CA PRO A 240 0.24 -12.65 -21.07
C PRO A 240 1.66 -13.03 -21.54
N ARG A 241 2.71 -12.38 -21.01
CA ARG A 241 4.10 -12.79 -21.21
C ARG A 241 4.47 -14.11 -20.50
N SER A 242 3.67 -14.55 -19.53
CA SER A 242 3.86 -15.83 -18.86
C SER A 242 3.10 -16.93 -19.59
N ALA A 243 3.83 -17.87 -20.19
CA ALA A 243 3.23 -19.06 -20.82
C ALA A 243 2.41 -19.89 -19.81
N ARG A 244 2.80 -19.87 -18.52
CA ARG A 244 2.05 -20.50 -17.43
C ARG A 244 0.70 -19.81 -17.19
N ALA A 245 0.69 -18.47 -17.09
CA ALA A 245 -0.55 -17.70 -16.90
C ALA A 245 -1.55 -17.88 -18.06
N ASN A 246 -1.05 -18.13 -19.27
CA ASN A 246 -1.90 -18.37 -20.44
C ASN A 246 -2.58 -19.76 -20.46
N ARG A 247 -2.17 -20.70 -19.60
CA ARG A 247 -2.78 -22.04 -19.48
C ARG A 247 -3.84 -22.18 -18.40
N GLY A 248 -4.11 -21.14 -17.60
CA GLY A 248 -5.09 -21.18 -16.52
C GLY A 248 -4.72 -20.35 -15.30
N TRP A 249 -4.37 -19.07 -15.48
CA TRP A 249 -3.99 -18.19 -14.37
C TRP A 249 -5.04 -18.11 -13.26
N GLU A 250 -6.33 -18.09 -13.61
CA GLU A 250 -7.41 -17.88 -12.65
C GLU A 250 -7.50 -19.01 -11.62
N GLU A 251 -7.44 -20.27 -12.06
CA GLU A 251 -7.50 -21.43 -11.18
C GLU A 251 -6.24 -21.56 -10.32
N GLU A 252 -5.06 -21.26 -10.87
CA GLU A 252 -3.82 -21.23 -10.08
C GLU A 252 -3.84 -20.12 -9.02
N ALA A 253 -4.42 -18.96 -9.34
CA ALA A 253 -4.60 -17.88 -8.38
C ALA A 253 -5.65 -18.24 -7.31
N LYS A 254 -6.80 -18.84 -7.68
CA LYS A 254 -7.82 -19.33 -6.72
C LYS A 254 -7.24 -20.36 -5.75
N ALA A 255 -6.56 -21.39 -6.27
CA ALA A 255 -5.94 -22.41 -5.43
C ALA A 255 -4.98 -21.78 -4.41
N LYS A 256 -4.13 -20.84 -4.86
CA LYS A 256 -3.20 -20.15 -3.96
C LYS A 256 -3.90 -19.21 -2.98
N LEU A 257 -5.05 -18.62 -3.33
CA LEU A 257 -5.84 -17.82 -2.39
C LEU A 257 -6.51 -18.68 -1.30
N GLY A 258 -6.93 -19.91 -1.63
CA GLY A 258 -7.45 -20.89 -0.66
C GLY A 258 -6.37 -21.36 0.31
N GLU A 259 -5.17 -21.72 -0.18
CA GLU A 259 -4.01 -22.02 0.67
C GLU A 259 -3.62 -20.90 1.65
N LEU A 260 -4.02 -19.65 1.35
CA LEU A 260 -3.74 -18.47 2.15
C LEU A 260 -4.91 -18.05 3.05
N GLY A 261 -6.03 -18.78 3.05
CA GLY A 261 -7.23 -18.45 3.83
C GLY A 261 -8.01 -17.22 3.30
N VAL A 262 -7.74 -16.78 2.06
CA VAL A 262 -8.30 -15.54 1.53
C VAL A 262 -9.68 -15.75 0.90
N LEU A 263 -10.01 -16.96 0.43
CA LEU A 263 -11.33 -17.23 -0.14
C LEU A 263 -12.42 -17.20 0.94
N GLU A 264 -12.08 -17.70 2.12
CA GLU A 264 -12.90 -17.73 3.33
C GLU A 264 -13.21 -16.30 3.80
N LEU A 265 -12.21 -15.42 3.82
CA LEU A 265 -12.38 -13.97 4.08
C LEU A 265 -13.38 -13.33 3.12
N LEU A 266 -13.27 -13.65 1.82
CA LEU A 266 -14.12 -13.06 0.78
C LEU A 266 -15.56 -13.60 0.82
N GLN A 267 -15.76 -14.81 1.33
CA GLN A 267 -17.08 -15.43 1.51
C GLN A 267 -17.76 -15.05 2.84
N GLY A 268 -17.06 -14.33 3.73
CA GLY A 268 -17.62 -13.75 4.95
C GLY A 268 -17.18 -14.43 6.25
N GLY A 269 -16.37 -15.49 6.18
CA GLY A 269 -15.70 -16.03 7.35
C GLY A 269 -14.67 -15.05 7.90
N ASP A 270 -14.62 -14.89 9.22
CA ASP A 270 -13.40 -14.38 9.83
C ASP A 270 -12.35 -15.49 9.80
N LEU A 271 -11.11 -15.17 9.40
CA LEU A 271 -9.99 -16.01 9.82
C LEU A 271 -9.93 -15.85 11.34
N GLY A 272 -10.40 -16.88 12.05
CA GLY A 272 -10.32 -16.93 13.50
C GLY A 272 -8.86 -16.84 13.90
N ASP A 273 -8.58 -15.96 14.86
CA ASP A 273 -7.30 -15.98 15.55
C ASP A 273 -7.14 -17.36 16.17
N SER A 274 -6.03 -18.03 15.86
CA SER A 274 -5.72 -19.34 16.41
C SER A 274 -5.27 -19.16 17.86
N GLU A 275 -6.24 -18.99 18.77
CA GLU A 275 -5.99 -19.06 20.20
C GLU A 275 -5.46 -20.45 20.55
N GLU A 276 -4.29 -20.44 21.19
CA GLU A 276 -3.57 -21.63 21.60
C GLU A 276 -4.30 -22.29 22.78
N SER A 277 -4.43 -23.60 22.74
CA SER A 277 -5.23 -24.35 23.69
C SER A 277 -4.67 -24.29 25.13
N THR A 278 -5.48 -23.81 26.08
CA THR A 278 -5.39 -24.25 27.48
C THR A 278 -6.78 -24.55 28.00
N ASP A 279 -7.04 -25.83 28.26
CA ASP A 279 -8.30 -26.32 28.84
C ASP A 279 -8.08 -26.76 30.30
N ALA A 280 -9.16 -26.67 31.09
CA ALA A 280 -9.31 -27.11 32.48
C ALA A 280 -8.40 -26.49 33.58
N LEU A 281 -9.03 -25.77 34.53
CA LEU A 281 -9.40 -26.41 35.82
C LEU A 281 -10.28 -25.52 36.74
N THR A 282 -11.53 -25.97 36.93
CA THR A 282 -12.37 -25.91 38.16
C THR A 282 -12.75 -24.57 38.82
N ALA A 283 -14.04 -24.48 39.17
CA ALA A 283 -14.67 -23.37 39.89
C ALA A 283 -14.52 -23.43 41.42
N ASN A 284 -14.63 -22.28 42.08
CA ASN A 284 -15.54 -22.12 43.23
C ASN A 284 -15.81 -20.63 43.56
N PRO A 285 -17.04 -20.22 43.95
CA PRO A 285 -17.37 -18.83 44.32
C PRO A 285 -17.63 -18.64 45.83
N VAL A 286 -17.20 -17.52 46.44
CA VAL A 286 -17.71 -17.08 47.75
C VAL A 286 -17.88 -15.54 47.82
N ALA A 287 -19.14 -15.17 48.10
CA ALA A 287 -19.70 -13.96 48.73
C ALA A 287 -18.84 -12.69 48.98
N ALA A 288 -19.32 -11.59 48.38
CA ALA A 288 -19.85 -10.38 49.03
C ALA A 288 -19.31 -9.92 50.41
N GLY A 289 -18.96 -8.63 50.50
CA GLY A 289 -18.93 -7.91 51.79
C GLY A 289 -18.61 -6.41 51.71
N PHE A 290 -19.62 -5.57 52.00
CA PHE A 290 -19.56 -4.25 52.66
C PHE A 290 -18.59 -3.16 52.13
N ILE A 291 -19.08 -2.11 51.46
CA ILE A 291 -19.76 -0.89 51.95
C ILE A 291 -18.81 0.33 52.03
N SER A 292 -19.25 1.38 51.34
CA SER A 292 -18.74 2.76 51.33
C SER A 292 -18.65 3.39 52.71
N LEU A 293 -17.67 4.27 52.91
CA LEU A 293 -17.92 5.62 53.47
C LEU A 293 -16.83 6.60 53.01
N ALA A 294 -17.18 7.88 52.95
CA ALA A 294 -16.39 8.94 52.31
C ALA A 294 -15.92 10.01 53.32
N GLU A 295 -15.33 11.08 52.77
CA GLU A 295 -15.00 12.38 53.41
C GLU A 295 -13.75 12.43 54.30
N GLN A 296 -12.88 13.46 54.30
CA GLN A 296 -12.57 14.67 53.49
C GLN A 296 -11.28 15.29 54.16
N PRO A 297 -10.71 16.48 53.83
CA PRO A 297 -9.25 16.61 53.75
C PRO A 297 -8.59 17.64 54.71
N ILE A 298 -7.29 17.43 55.00
CA ILE A 298 -6.33 18.42 55.54
C ILE A 298 -4.94 18.04 54.98
N GLY A 299 -4.00 18.90 54.59
CA GLY A 299 -3.92 20.37 54.49
C GLY A 299 -2.50 20.77 54.05
N ASN A 300 -2.30 22.00 53.55
CA ASN A 300 -1.00 22.45 53.00
C ASN A 300 0.12 22.52 54.04
N GLY A 301 1.36 22.20 53.62
CA GLY A 301 2.56 22.33 54.45
C GLY A 301 3.87 22.19 53.68
N SER A 302 4.31 23.25 53.00
CA SER A 302 5.65 23.35 52.41
C SER A 302 6.58 24.14 53.34
N ILE A 303 7.86 23.76 53.45
CA ILE A 303 9.06 24.63 53.48
C ILE A 303 10.31 23.83 53.92
N GLN A 304 11.44 24.09 53.26
CA GLN A 304 12.76 23.53 53.55
C GLN A 304 13.53 24.34 54.61
N GLN A 305 14.32 23.66 55.46
CA GLN A 305 15.65 24.10 55.95
C GLN A 305 16.52 22.82 56.04
N LYS A 306 17.72 22.74 55.43
CA LYS A 306 19.05 23.15 55.96
C LYS A 306 19.27 22.62 57.39
N VAL A 307 20.37 21.91 57.73
CA VAL A 307 21.79 22.29 57.58
C VAL A 307 22.70 21.06 57.27
N SER A 308 23.97 21.30 56.90
CA SER A 308 25.01 20.36 56.43
C SER A 308 26.04 19.94 57.51
N SER A 309 27.04 19.11 57.15
CA SER A 309 28.22 18.63 57.93
C SER A 309 27.90 17.64 59.08
N MET A 310 28.71 16.69 59.57
CA MET A 310 30.09 16.16 59.35
C MET A 310 30.20 14.83 60.18
N VAL A 311 31.10 13.84 60.04
CA VAL A 311 32.21 13.49 59.11
C VAL A 311 32.62 11.99 59.30
N ASP A 312 33.52 11.46 58.46
CA ASP A 312 34.37 10.23 58.58
C ASP A 312 33.79 8.86 59.06
N LYS A 313 33.77 7.89 58.13
CA LYS A 313 34.80 6.83 58.03
C LYS A 313 34.76 6.07 56.71
#